data_AF-A0A418M9G8-F1
#
_entry.id   AF-A0A418M9G8-F1
#
_cell.length_a   1.000
_cell.length_b   1.000
_cell.length_c   1.000
_cell.angle_alpha   90.00
_cell.angle_beta   90.00
_cell.angle_gamma   90.00
#
_symmetry.space_group_name_H-M   'P 1'
#
loop_
_entity.id
_entity.type
_entity.pdbx_description
1 polymer ?
#
loop_
_entity_poly.entity_id
_entity_poly.type
_entity_poly.pdbx_seq_one_letter_code
_entity_poly.pdbx_strand_id
1 'polypeptide(L)' 'MEAEHGRGKNFYGALPRLRSTHLPRPRIQTILSQISDFNVTLIKAGAGYGKTTAVVSYLKQSRIPSPNAVGG' A
#
# COMPACT_ATOMS: atom_id res chain seq x y z
N MET A 1 38.86 0.69 -15.19
CA MET A 1 38.36 0.28 -13.86
C MET A 1 36.87 0.54 -13.85
N GLU A 2 36.10 -0.47 -14.20
CA GLU A 2 34.63 -0.50 -14.14
C GLU A 2 34.22 -0.92 -12.72
N ALA A 3 33.32 -0.20 -12.07
CA ALA A 3 32.48 -0.76 -11.01
C ALA A 3 31.23 0.10 -10.75
N GLU A 4 30.14 -0.38 -11.33
CA GLU A 4 28.79 -0.48 -10.78
C GLU A 4 27.96 0.78 -10.52
N HIS A 5 27.12 1.04 -11.54
CA HIS A 5 25.78 1.63 -11.45
C HIS A 5 25.00 1.13 -10.22
N GLY A 6 24.82 2.00 -9.22
CA GLY A 6 23.90 1.80 -8.12
C GLY A 6 22.46 1.69 -8.63
N ARG A 7 21.93 0.45 -8.67
CA ARG A 7 20.54 0.12 -8.99
C ARG A 7 19.57 1.07 -8.28
N GLY A 8 18.91 1.92 -9.06
CA GLY A 8 17.77 2.71 -8.62
C GLY A 8 16.71 1.79 -8.04
N LYS A 9 16.51 1.85 -6.72
CA LYS A 9 15.42 1.14 -6.06
C LYS A 9 14.12 1.79 -6.54
N ASN A 10 13.30 1.02 -7.25
CA ASN A 10 11.99 1.44 -7.73
C ASN A 10 11.04 1.66 -6.53
N PHE A 11 11.13 2.80 -5.87
CA PHE A 11 10.30 3.17 -4.72
C PHE A 11 8.84 3.46 -5.10
N TYR A 12 8.53 3.60 -6.39
CA TYR A 12 7.23 4.07 -6.87
C TYR A 12 6.32 2.98 -7.43
N GLY A 13 6.75 1.71 -7.48
CA GLY A 13 6.01 0.65 -8.18
C GLY A 13 5.45 -0.49 -7.31
N ALA A 14 5.97 -0.69 -6.10
CA ALA A 14 5.66 -1.86 -5.29
C ALA A 14 5.01 -1.49 -3.95
N LEU A 15 3.85 -2.08 -3.67
CA LEU A 15 3.23 -1.99 -2.36
C LEU A 15 4.18 -2.54 -1.27
N PRO A 16 4.37 -1.84 -0.15
CA PRO A 16 5.17 -2.32 0.96
C PRO A 16 4.78 -3.74 1.40
N ARG A 17 5.76 -4.57 1.75
CA ARG A 17 5.48 -5.92 2.27
C ARG A 17 4.82 -5.82 3.65
N LEU A 18 3.56 -6.24 3.76
CA LEU A 18 2.94 -6.51 5.05
C LEU A 18 3.62 -7.73 5.70
N ARG A 19 3.96 -7.63 6.99
CA ARG A 19 4.36 -8.81 7.78
C ARG A 19 3.14 -9.71 8.01
N SER A 20 3.35 -11.02 8.17
CA SER A 20 2.26 -12.01 8.32
C SER A 20 1.45 -11.80 9.61
N THR A 21 2.04 -11.23 10.65
CA THR A 21 1.38 -10.82 11.88
C THR A 21 0.65 -9.48 11.69
N HIS A 22 -0.42 -9.52 10.90
CA HIS A 22 -1.30 -8.36 10.73
C HIS A 22 -2.54 -8.52 11.61
N LEU A 23 -2.71 -7.64 12.60
CA LEU A 23 -3.93 -7.55 13.38
C LEU A 23 -5.05 -6.94 12.52
N PRO A 24 -6.18 -7.64 12.33
CA PRO A 24 -7.32 -7.07 11.62
C PRO A 24 -7.81 -5.81 12.33
N ARG A 25 -8.16 -4.77 11.55
CA ARG A 25 -8.67 -3.49 12.06
C ARG A 25 -10.04 -3.19 11.44
N PRO A 26 -11.12 -3.81 11.95
CA PRO A 26 -12.44 -3.76 11.31
C PRO A 26 -12.94 -2.32 11.09
N ARG A 27 -12.81 -1.46 12.10
CA ARG A 27 -13.27 -0.06 12.02
C ARG A 27 -12.57 0.73 10.91
N ILE A 28 -11.26 0.52 10.72
CA ILE A 28 -10.51 1.19 9.66
C ILE A 28 -10.90 0.58 8.32
N GLN A 29 -11.04 -0.74 8.22
CA GLN A 29 -11.45 -1.40 6.98
C GLN A 29 -12.82 -0.92 6.48
N THR A 30 -13.80 -0.72 7.36
CA THR A 30 -15.12 -0.18 7.00
C THR A 30 -15.04 1.26 6.46
N ILE A 31 -14.15 2.08 6.98
CA ILE A 31 -13.93 3.44 6.44
C ILE A 31 -13.22 3.35 5.09
N LEU A 32 -12.20 2.48 4.99
CA LEU A 32 -11.44 2.32 3.76
C LEU A 32 -12.29 1.71 2.62
N SER A 33 -13.34 0.94 2.92
CA SER A 33 -14.24 0.39 1.89
C SER A 33 -15.06 1.45 1.15
N GLN A 34 -15.21 2.65 1.71
CA GLN A 34 -15.90 3.78 1.08
C GLN A 34 -14.96 4.64 0.20
N ILE A 35 -13.66 4.33 0.15
CA ILE A 35 -12.68 5.16 -0.58
C ILE A 35 -12.94 5.17 -2.08
N SER A 36 -13.47 4.08 -2.64
CA SER A 36 -13.81 4.00 -4.06
C SER A 36 -14.85 5.02 -4.51
N ASP A 37 -15.61 5.57 -3.57
CA ASP A 37 -16.66 6.55 -3.84
C ASP A 37 -16.08 7.96 -4.08
N PHE A 38 -14.78 8.15 -3.79
CA PHE A 38 -14.09 9.44 -3.91
C PHE A 38 -12.82 9.31 -4.76
N ASN A 39 -12.66 10.20 -5.73
CA ASN A 39 -11.45 10.24 -6.60
C ASN A 39 -10.16 10.47 -5.81
N VAL A 40 -10.23 11.18 -4.67
CA VAL A 40 -9.09 11.47 -3.79
C VAL A 40 -9.54 11.34 -2.34
N THR A 41 -8.81 10.56 -1.55
CA THR A 41 -9.04 10.42 -0.11
C THR A 41 -7.78 10.80 0.67
N LEU A 42 -7.94 11.67 1.67
CA LEU A 42 -6.87 12.06 2.59
C LEU A 42 -6.96 11.26 3.90
N ILE A 43 -5.85 10.65 4.31
CA ILE A 43 -5.76 9.90 5.58
C ILE A 43 -4.84 10.63 6.56
N LYS A 44 -5.41 11.20 7.62
CA LYS A 44 -4.69 11.94 8.66
C LYS A 44 -4.66 11.17 9.98
N ALA A 45 -3.46 10.90 10.49
CA ALA A 45 -3.22 10.36 11.83
C ALA A 45 -1.76 10.62 12.24
N GLY A 46 -1.43 10.53 13.53
CA GLY A 46 -0.06 10.64 14.04
C GLY A 46 0.89 9.56 13.50
N ALA A 47 2.19 9.71 13.78
CA ALA A 47 3.16 8.65 13.51
C ALA A 47 2.85 7.39 14.32
N GLY A 48 3.16 6.19 13.78
CA GLY A 48 2.91 4.92 14.47
C GLY A 48 1.47 4.38 14.40
N TYR A 49 0.50 5.16 13.96
CA TYR A 49 -0.91 4.72 13.89
C TYR A 49 -1.21 3.65 12.83
N GLY A 50 -0.23 3.28 12.00
CA GLY A 50 -0.37 2.21 11.01
C GLY A 50 -1.11 2.60 9.73
N LYS A 51 -1.09 3.89 9.34
CA LYS A 51 -1.72 4.39 8.11
C LYS A 51 -1.31 3.59 6.87
N THR A 52 0.00 3.46 6.64
CA THR A 52 0.55 2.70 5.51
C THR A 52 0.11 1.23 5.57
N THR A 53 0.17 0.61 6.74
CA THR A 53 -0.25 -0.79 6.93
C THR A 53 -1.73 -0.98 6.56
N ALA A 54 -2.59 -0.08 7.02
CA ALA A 54 -4.03 -0.15 6.74
C ALA A 54 -4.34 0.02 5.24
N VAL A 55 -3.71 1.01 4.59
CA VAL A 55 -3.88 1.26 3.14
C VAL A 55 -3.40 0.06 2.34
N VAL A 56 -2.20 -0.47 2.63
CA VAL A 56 -1.67 -1.62 1.90
C VAL A 56 -2.52 -2.88 2.13
N SER A 57 -3.02 -3.09 3.34
CA SER A 57 -3.97 -4.19 3.62
C SER A 57 -5.24 -4.06 2.79
N TYR A 58 -5.81 -2.85 2.72
CA TYR A 58 -6.99 -2.58 1.90
C TYR A 58 -6.71 -2.82 0.42
N LEU A 59 -5.63 -2.25 -0.13
CA LEU A 59 -5.26 -2.41 -1.55
C LEU A 59 -5.03 -3.88 -1.94
N LYS A 60 -4.45 -4.68 -1.05
CA LYS A 60 -4.30 -6.13 -1.26
C LYS A 60 -5.63 -6.87 -1.25
N GLN A 61 -6.60 -6.43 -0.45
CA GLN A 61 -7.92 -7.04 -0.34
C GLN A 61 -8.85 -6.63 -1.49
N SER A 62 -8.78 -5.37 -1.91
CA SER A 62 -9.66 -4.79 -2.95
C SER A 62 -9.31 -5.26 -4.37
N ARG A 63 -8.25 -6.06 -4.54
CA ARG A 63 -7.76 -6.57 -5.83
C ARG A 63 -7.64 -5.45 -6.88
N ILE A 64 -7.34 -4.23 -6.46
CA ILE A 64 -7.14 -3.11 -7.38
C ILE A 64 -5.91 -3.49 -8.22
N PRO A 65 -6.05 -3.58 -9.55
CA PRO A 65 -4.92 -3.90 -10.41
C PRO A 65 -3.82 -2.89 -10.14
N SER A 66 -2.65 -3.36 -9.72
CA SER A 66 -1.47 -2.51 -9.80
C SER A 66 -1.30 -2.17 -11.28
N PRO A 67 -1.11 -0.90 -11.66
CA PRO A 67 -0.86 -0.55 -13.07
C PRO A 67 0.38 -1.24 -13.65
N ASN A 68 1.21 -1.89 -12.82
CA ASN A 68 2.35 -2.72 -13.22
C ASN A 68 2.10 -4.24 -13.13
N ALA A 69 0.86 -4.71 -12.94
CA ALA A 69 0.52 -6.14 -12.83
C ALA A 69 0.26 -6.84 -14.18
N VAL A 70 0.73 -6.27 -15.30
CA VAL A 70 0.79 -6.98 -16.59
C VAL A 70 2.14 -7.69 -16.67
N GLY A 71 2.18 -8.96 -16.29
CA GLY A 71 3.35 -9.82 -16.42
C GLY A 71 3.39 -10.94 -15.38
N GLY A 72 2.73 -12.06 -15.72
CA GLY A 72 2.71 -13.30 -14.94
C GLY A 72 1.55 -14.18 -15.32
#